data_AF-A0A350AK00-F1
#
_entry.id   AF-A0A350AK00-F1
#
_cell.length_a   1.000
_cell.length_b   1.000
_cell.length_c   1.000
_cell.angle_alpha   90.00
_cell.angle_beta   90.00
_cell.angle_gamma   90.00
#
_symmetry.space_group_name_H-M   'P 1'
#
loop_
_entity.id
_entity.type
_entity.pdbx_description
1 polymer ?
#
loop_
_entity_poly.entity_id
_entity_poly.type
_entity_poly.pdbx_seq_one_letter_code
_entity_poly.pdbx_strand_id
1 'polypeptide(L)'
;MLEKITVKNKYRVCVFASLLSLLVFLSILPACANSGDADPKTVVLSEMAFATAIDALNRPLDKRSYFPAETPKIYCCVKVSNAPPDTEIKADWVYVRGEDITAENVLMDSRSAIVDGTRFVAFSFSYSRPDTLWLKGEYKVMLSINGVPQVQGPFIVQ
;
A
#
# COMPACT_ATOMS: atom_id res chain seq x y z
N MET A 1 31.10 -54.07 57.39
CA MET A 1 30.97 -52.59 57.32
C MET A 1 31.53 -52.16 55.98
N LEU A 2 30.62 -52.04 55.00
CA LEU A 2 30.85 -51.94 53.56
C LEU A 2 30.93 -50.47 53.08
N GLU A 3 31.52 -50.30 51.89
CA GLU A 3 31.29 -49.20 50.94
C GLU A 3 31.69 -47.76 51.30
N LYS A 4 32.95 -47.36 51.06
CA LYS A 4 33.28 -45.92 50.81
C LYS A 4 34.46 -45.67 49.84
N ILE A 5 34.73 -46.52 48.85
CA ILE A 5 35.89 -46.29 47.93
C ILE A 5 35.50 -46.02 46.45
N THR A 6 34.26 -46.21 46.01
CA THR A 6 33.97 -46.27 44.55
C THR A 6 33.14 -45.11 43.97
N VAL A 7 33.22 -43.89 44.51
CA VAL A 7 32.37 -42.78 44.02
C VAL A 7 33.14 -41.68 43.26
N LYS A 8 34.45 -41.49 43.47
CA LYS A 8 35.14 -40.30 42.94
C LYS A 8 35.55 -40.37 41.45
N ASN A 9 35.53 -41.55 40.82
CA ASN A 9 36.15 -41.75 39.49
C ASN A 9 35.17 -41.78 38.30
N LYS A 10 33.85 -41.67 38.53
CA LYS A 10 32.84 -41.71 37.44
C LYS A 10 32.52 -40.34 36.84
N TYR A 11 32.82 -39.25 37.56
CA TYR A 11 32.44 -37.88 37.13
C TYR A 11 33.45 -37.22 36.18
N ARG A 12 34.69 -37.71 36.11
CA ARG A 12 35.73 -37.10 35.24
C ARG A 12 35.61 -37.53 33.77
N VAL A 13 35.05 -38.71 33.51
CA VAL A 13 34.93 -39.27 32.15
C VAL A 13 33.70 -38.71 31.41
N CYS A 14 32.58 -38.45 32.09
CA CYS A 14 31.38 -37.89 31.46
C CYS A 14 31.52 -36.41 31.03
N VAL A 15 32.33 -35.62 31.74
CA VAL A 15 32.50 -34.19 31.39
C VAL A 15 33.33 -34.02 30.11
N PHE A 16 34.34 -34.88 29.89
CA PHE A 16 35.14 -34.85 28.65
C PHE A 16 34.40 -35.38 27.43
N ALA A 17 33.45 -36.32 27.60
CA ALA A 17 32.64 -36.85 26.50
C ALA A 17 31.56 -35.86 26.01
N SER A 18 31.06 -34.95 26.88
CA SER A 18 30.04 -33.96 26.48
C SER A 18 30.62 -32.73 25.76
N LEU A 19 31.87 -32.35 26.04
CA LEU A 19 32.49 -31.15 25.44
C LEU A 19 32.96 -31.36 23.99
N LEU A 20 33.23 -32.61 23.57
CA LEU A 20 33.59 -32.92 22.18
C LEU A 20 32.36 -33.06 21.26
N SER A 21 31.17 -33.27 21.82
CA SER A 21 29.90 -33.31 21.08
C SER A 21 29.36 -31.90 20.74
N LEU A 22 29.78 -30.87 21.48
CA LEU A 22 29.35 -29.49 21.25
C LEU A 22 30.22 -28.74 20.21
N LEU A 23 31.39 -29.28 19.85
CA LEU A 23 32.36 -28.66 18.92
C LEU A 23 32.19 -29.06 17.45
N VAL A 24 31.23 -29.95 17.12
CA VAL A 24 30.98 -30.43 15.75
C VAL A 24 29.80 -29.71 15.06
N PHE A 25 29.14 -28.75 15.72
CA PHE A 25 28.11 -27.90 15.10
C PHE A 25 28.64 -26.57 14.55
N LEU A 26 29.97 -26.40 14.47
CA LEU A 26 30.61 -25.13 14.05
C LEU A 26 31.22 -25.17 12.65
N SER A 27 30.64 -25.89 11.69
CA SER A 27 31.05 -25.74 10.29
C SER A 27 29.91 -26.07 9.34
N ILE A 28 29.75 -25.22 8.32
CA ILE A 28 28.74 -25.25 7.25
C ILE A 28 27.43 -24.50 7.58
N LEU A 29 27.53 -23.17 7.66
CA LEU A 29 26.50 -22.35 7.02
C LEU A 29 27.04 -21.95 5.64
N PRO A 30 26.34 -22.28 4.53
CA PRO A 30 26.67 -21.70 3.25
C PRO A 30 26.50 -20.18 3.38
N ALA A 31 27.59 -19.45 3.14
CA ALA A 31 27.52 -18.04 2.84
C ALA A 31 26.76 -17.91 1.52
N CYS A 32 25.43 -17.85 1.57
CA CYS A 32 24.68 -17.15 0.54
C CYS A 32 25.19 -15.71 0.59
N ALA A 33 26.13 -15.40 -0.28
CA ALA A 33 26.37 -14.06 -0.72
C ALA A 33 25.03 -13.58 -1.29
N ASN A 34 24.21 -12.93 -0.46
CA ASN A 34 23.24 -11.99 -0.97
C ASN A 34 24.08 -10.91 -1.62
N SER A 35 24.29 -11.07 -2.93
CA SER A 35 24.51 -9.95 -3.83
C SER A 35 23.60 -8.83 -3.37
N GLY A 36 24.18 -7.67 -3.06
CA GLY A 36 23.42 -6.46 -2.85
C GLY A 36 22.64 -6.18 -4.13
N ASP A 37 21.46 -6.77 -4.24
CA ASP A 37 20.46 -6.37 -5.20
C ASP A 37 20.16 -4.92 -4.87
N ALA A 38 20.39 -4.06 -5.85
CA ALA A 38 19.90 -2.70 -5.81
C ALA A 38 18.42 -2.78 -5.41
N ASP A 39 18.08 -2.13 -4.30
CA ASP A 39 16.72 -2.07 -3.78
C ASP A 39 15.76 -1.79 -4.95
N PRO A 40 14.86 -2.74 -5.31
CA PRO A 40 13.90 -2.49 -6.38
C PRO A 40 13.12 -1.26 -5.96
N LYS A 41 13.29 -0.15 -6.69
CA LYS A 41 12.66 1.11 -6.33
C LYS A 41 11.15 0.87 -6.27
N THR A 42 10.64 0.77 -5.05
CA THR A 42 9.25 0.43 -4.82
C THR A 42 8.40 1.59 -5.33
N VAL A 43 7.31 1.26 -6.03
CA VAL A 43 6.37 2.26 -6.53
C VAL A 43 5.65 2.88 -5.34
N VAL A 44 5.62 4.21 -5.26
CA VAL A 44 4.98 4.93 -4.14
C VAL A 44 3.92 5.87 -4.67
N LEU A 45 2.74 5.82 -4.05
CA LEU A 45 1.69 6.83 -4.22
C LEU A 45 1.77 7.85 -3.08
N SER A 46 1.85 9.13 -3.42
CA SER A 46 1.92 10.22 -2.45
C SER A 46 1.17 11.46 -2.93
N GLU A 47 1.03 12.45 -2.05
CA GLU A 47 0.44 13.75 -2.39
C GLU A 47 -0.98 13.66 -2.99
N MET A 48 -1.76 12.65 -2.57
CA MET A 48 -3.15 12.50 -3.00
C MET A 48 -3.96 13.75 -2.61
N ALA A 49 -4.68 14.31 -3.58
CA ALA A 49 -5.54 15.46 -3.35
C ALA A 49 -6.69 15.49 -4.36
N PHE A 50 -7.80 16.11 -3.97
CA PHE A 50 -8.94 16.35 -4.85
C PHE A 50 -8.99 17.79 -5.31
N ALA A 51 -9.52 18.03 -6.51
CA ALA A 51 -9.68 19.36 -7.08
C ALA A 51 -10.78 19.40 -8.15
N THR A 52 -11.19 20.60 -8.53
CA THR A 52 -12.08 20.86 -9.68
C THR A 52 -11.31 21.18 -10.96
N ALA A 53 -10.00 21.41 -10.87
CA ALA A 53 -9.13 21.76 -12.00
C ALA A 53 -7.72 21.23 -11.77
N ILE A 54 -7.03 20.94 -12.88
CA ILE A 54 -5.65 20.45 -12.92
C ILE A 54 -4.80 21.28 -13.90
N ASP A 55 -3.49 21.31 -13.68
CA ASP A 55 -2.53 21.89 -14.61
C ASP A 55 -2.15 20.93 -15.76
N ALA A 56 -1.28 21.39 -16.66
CA ALA A 56 -0.79 20.59 -17.79
C ALA A 56 0.02 19.33 -17.38
N LEU A 57 0.44 19.24 -16.12
CA LEU A 57 1.18 18.13 -15.54
C LEU A 57 0.31 17.27 -14.61
N ASN A 58 -1.01 17.41 -14.65
CA ASN A 58 -1.99 16.71 -13.81
C ASN A 58 -1.90 17.05 -12.31
N ARG A 59 -1.31 18.19 -11.95
CA ARG A 59 -1.30 18.66 -10.56
C ARG A 59 -2.61 19.37 -10.24
N PRO A 60 -3.15 19.22 -9.03
CA PRO A 60 -4.36 19.92 -8.63
C PRO A 60 -4.08 21.42 -8.46
N LEU A 61 -4.89 22.28 -9.07
CA LEU A 61 -4.79 23.74 -8.93
C LEU A 61 -5.48 24.24 -7.65
N ASP A 62 -6.66 23.71 -7.34
CA ASP A 62 -7.47 24.12 -6.19
C ASP A 62 -7.81 22.95 -5.27
N LYS A 63 -6.80 22.49 -4.51
CA LYS A 63 -6.94 21.37 -3.58
C LYS A 63 -8.07 21.62 -2.58
N ARG A 64 -9.05 20.71 -2.53
CA ARG A 64 -10.18 20.78 -1.60
C ARG A 64 -10.77 19.39 -1.36
N SER A 65 -11.51 19.22 -0.28
CA SER A 65 -12.19 17.97 0.08
C SER A 65 -13.71 18.12 0.21
N TYR A 66 -14.25 19.29 -0.13
CA TYR A 66 -15.67 19.62 -0.09
C TYR A 66 -16.08 20.17 -1.44
N PHE A 67 -17.16 19.64 -1.99
CA PHE A 67 -17.65 19.94 -3.33
C PHE A 67 -19.15 20.19 -3.31
N PRO A 68 -19.65 21.23 -4.01
CA PRO A 68 -21.08 21.35 -4.28
C PRO A 68 -21.62 20.15 -5.05
N ALA A 69 -22.89 19.77 -4.82
CA ALA A 69 -23.58 18.72 -5.59
C ALA A 69 -23.60 18.99 -7.11
N GLU A 70 -23.52 20.25 -7.51
CA GLU A 70 -23.48 20.72 -8.90
C GLU A 70 -22.08 20.68 -9.52
N THR A 71 -21.07 20.21 -8.78
CA THR A 71 -19.69 20.15 -9.27
C THR A 71 -19.63 19.28 -10.54
N PRO A 72 -19.32 19.85 -11.72
CA PRO A 72 -19.45 19.10 -12.97
C PRO A 72 -18.49 17.90 -13.06
N LYS A 73 -17.34 18.02 -12.40
CA LYS A 73 -16.27 17.03 -12.43
C LYS A 73 -15.37 17.18 -11.22
N ILE A 74 -15.04 16.07 -10.58
CA ILE A 74 -14.08 16.01 -9.48
C ILE A 74 -12.87 15.22 -9.97
N TYR A 75 -11.67 15.74 -9.71
CA TYR A 75 -10.40 15.08 -9.99
C TYR A 75 -9.81 14.51 -8.71
N CYS A 76 -9.33 13.26 -8.76
CA CYS A 76 -8.39 12.68 -7.81
C CYS A 76 -7.00 12.72 -8.44
N CYS A 77 -6.10 13.51 -7.86
CA CYS A 77 -4.72 13.64 -8.31
C CYS A 77 -3.81 12.91 -7.33
N VAL A 78 -2.82 12.19 -7.84
CA VAL A 78 -1.82 11.50 -7.02
C VAL A 78 -0.46 11.60 -7.69
N LYS A 79 0.59 11.71 -6.89
CA LYS A 79 1.96 11.57 -7.37
C LYS A 79 2.37 10.11 -7.31
N VAL A 80 2.71 9.56 -8.46
CA VAL A 80 3.32 8.24 -8.62
C VAL A 80 4.82 8.45 -8.65
N SER A 81 5.57 7.70 -7.85
CA SER A 81 7.04 7.75 -7.83
C SER A 81 7.62 6.38 -8.12
N ASN A 82 8.67 6.35 -8.94
CA ASN A 82 9.42 5.14 -9.30
C ASN A 82 8.58 4.03 -9.97
N ALA A 83 7.55 4.39 -10.75
CA ALA A 83 6.81 3.38 -11.50
C ALA A 83 7.72 2.73 -12.58
N PRO A 84 7.93 1.41 -12.57
CA PRO A 84 8.46 0.72 -13.74
C PRO A 84 7.49 0.85 -14.92
N PRO A 85 7.95 0.58 -16.16
CA PRO A 85 7.07 0.51 -17.32
C PRO A 85 5.87 -0.40 -17.05
N ASP A 86 4.74 -0.07 -17.68
CA ASP A 86 3.50 -0.84 -17.60
C ASP A 86 2.89 -0.98 -16.19
N THR A 87 3.14 0.00 -15.29
CA THR A 87 2.50 0.02 -13.98
C THR A 87 1.06 0.51 -14.12
N GLU A 88 0.08 -0.31 -13.70
CA GLU A 88 -1.32 0.10 -13.65
C GLU A 88 -1.62 0.82 -12.33
N ILE A 89 -2.13 2.04 -12.43
CA ILE A 89 -2.79 2.74 -11.31
C ILE A 89 -4.28 2.75 -11.57
N LYS A 90 -5.05 2.19 -10.64
CA LYS A 90 -6.51 2.13 -10.72
C LYS A 90 -7.16 2.93 -9.59
N ALA A 91 -8.15 3.74 -9.94
CA ALA A 91 -8.95 4.56 -9.06
C ALA A 91 -10.41 4.06 -9.02
N ASP A 92 -10.84 3.61 -7.84
CA ASP A 92 -12.21 3.19 -7.55
C ASP A 92 -12.90 4.28 -6.73
N TRP A 93 -13.96 4.87 -7.29
CA TRP A 93 -14.77 5.93 -6.68
C TRP A 93 -15.93 5.31 -5.93
N VAL A 94 -16.02 5.56 -4.63
CA VAL A 94 -17.01 4.92 -3.76
C VAL A 94 -17.84 5.98 -3.05
N TYR A 95 -19.17 5.87 -3.17
CA TYR A 95 -20.11 6.56 -2.31
C TYR A 95 -20.17 5.80 -0.98
N VAL A 96 -19.80 6.46 0.11
CA VAL A 96 -19.72 5.81 1.43
C VAL A 96 -21.10 5.81 2.08
N ARG A 97 -21.74 6.98 2.19
CA ARG A 97 -23.06 7.20 2.82
C ARG A 97 -23.48 8.66 2.65
N GLY A 98 -24.77 8.97 2.86
CA GLY A 98 -25.26 10.35 2.75
C GLY A 98 -26.77 10.45 2.54
N GLU A 99 -27.16 11.25 1.54
CA GLU A 99 -28.54 11.54 1.13
C GLU A 99 -29.35 10.28 0.82
N ASP A 100 -28.76 9.34 0.08
CA ASP A 100 -29.32 8.00 -0.04
C ASP A 100 -28.94 7.18 1.19
N ILE A 101 -29.91 7.01 2.09
CA ILE A 101 -29.78 6.25 3.34
C ILE A 101 -29.72 4.73 3.13
N THR A 102 -30.04 4.25 1.93
CA THR A 102 -30.05 2.82 1.59
C THR A 102 -28.76 2.36 0.93
N ALA A 103 -27.98 3.30 0.38
CA ALA A 103 -26.71 3.05 -0.25
C ALA A 103 -25.55 3.24 0.73
N GLU A 104 -24.78 2.18 0.98
CA GLU A 104 -23.57 2.23 1.79
C GLU A 104 -22.41 1.54 1.06
N ASN A 105 -21.25 2.20 1.00
CA ASN A 105 -20.03 1.73 0.31
C ASN A 105 -20.27 1.24 -1.13
N VAL A 106 -21.04 1.99 -1.92
CA VAL A 106 -21.37 1.66 -3.32
C VAL A 106 -20.26 2.14 -4.25
N LEU A 107 -19.72 1.23 -5.08
CA LEU A 107 -18.79 1.58 -6.16
C LEU A 107 -19.55 2.34 -7.27
N MET A 108 -19.15 3.58 -7.50
CA MET A 108 -19.78 4.48 -8.46
C MET A 108 -19.10 4.43 -9.82
N ASP A 109 -17.76 4.41 -9.82
CA ASP A 109 -16.98 4.41 -11.04
C ASP A 109 -15.59 3.81 -10.81
N SER A 110 -14.97 3.35 -11.90
CA SER A 110 -13.62 2.79 -11.89
C SER A 110 -12.85 3.25 -13.12
N ARG A 111 -11.61 3.71 -12.92
CA ARG A 111 -10.72 4.18 -13.99
C ARG A 111 -9.30 3.70 -13.74
N SER A 112 -8.61 3.24 -14.79
CA SER A 112 -7.20 2.88 -14.73
C SER A 112 -6.36 3.74 -15.68
N ALA A 113 -5.07 3.88 -15.35
CA ALA A 113 -4.05 4.46 -16.20
C ALA A 113 -2.78 3.62 -16.13
N ILE A 114 -2.16 3.37 -17.28
CA ILE A 114 -0.82 2.76 -17.35
C ILE A 114 0.21 3.89 -17.31
N VAL A 115 1.18 3.76 -16.41
CA VAL A 115 2.16 4.83 -16.14
C VAL A 115 3.57 4.27 -15.94
N ASP A 116 4.52 5.18 -16.10
CA ASP A 116 5.94 4.98 -15.92
C ASP A 116 6.59 6.18 -15.22
N GLY A 117 7.72 5.93 -14.57
CA GLY A 117 8.55 6.93 -13.92
C GLY A 117 7.91 7.63 -12.73
N THR A 118 8.28 8.89 -12.53
CA THR A 118 7.78 9.74 -11.44
C THR A 118 6.98 10.89 -12.04
N ARG A 119 5.68 10.92 -11.78
CA ARG A 119 4.74 11.90 -12.36
C ARG A 119 3.46 12.03 -11.56
N PHE A 120 2.73 13.10 -11.80
CA PHE A 120 1.34 13.18 -11.36
C PHE A 120 0.42 12.47 -12.35
N VAL A 121 -0.60 11.81 -11.80
CA VAL A 121 -1.69 11.17 -12.52
C VAL A 121 -2.98 11.72 -11.95
N ALA A 122 -3.93 12.01 -12.82
CA ALA A 122 -5.26 12.49 -12.43
C ALA A 122 -6.33 11.57 -13.00
N PHE A 123 -7.25 11.16 -12.13
CA PHE A 123 -8.47 10.45 -12.47
C PHE A 123 -9.64 11.41 -12.26
N SER A 124 -10.61 11.41 -13.16
CA SER A 124 -11.79 12.26 -13.01
C SER A 124 -13.06 11.45 -13.06
N PHE A 125 -14.03 11.82 -12.23
CA PHE A 125 -15.40 11.32 -12.33
C PHE A 125 -16.37 12.48 -12.54
N SER A 126 -17.33 12.25 -13.44
CA SER A 126 -18.45 13.12 -13.79
C SER A 126 -19.60 12.23 -14.26
N TYR A 127 -20.84 12.58 -13.96
CA TYR A 127 -21.98 11.88 -14.53
C TYR A 127 -22.07 12.13 -16.04
N SER A 128 -22.56 11.12 -16.77
CA SER A 128 -22.72 11.19 -18.23
C SER A 128 -23.86 12.11 -18.67
N ARG A 129 -24.78 12.43 -17.76
CA ARG A 129 -25.89 13.34 -18.01
C ARG A 129 -25.63 14.70 -17.33
N PRO A 130 -25.75 15.81 -18.07
CA PRO A 130 -25.38 17.14 -17.59
C PRO A 130 -26.29 17.67 -16.47
N ASP A 131 -27.46 17.08 -16.26
CA ASP A 131 -28.45 17.42 -15.23
C ASP A 131 -28.37 16.51 -14.00
N THR A 132 -27.48 15.52 -13.98
CA THR A 132 -27.32 14.63 -12.81
C THR A 132 -26.36 15.23 -11.81
N LEU A 133 -26.88 15.57 -10.64
CA LEU A 133 -26.12 16.05 -9.49
C LEU A 133 -25.47 14.87 -8.75
N TRP A 134 -24.40 15.16 -8.04
CA TRP A 134 -23.85 14.22 -7.06
C TRP A 134 -24.83 14.07 -5.89
N LEU A 135 -25.00 12.84 -5.40
CA LEU A 135 -25.67 12.61 -4.12
C LEU A 135 -24.87 13.32 -3.04
N LYS A 136 -25.55 14.04 -2.14
CA LYS A 136 -24.85 14.65 -1.02
C LYS A 136 -24.38 13.56 -0.07
N GLY A 137 -23.15 13.65 0.42
CA GLY A 137 -22.61 12.62 1.30
C GLY A 137 -21.10 12.52 1.32
N GLU A 138 -20.66 11.48 2.01
CA GLU A 138 -19.26 11.09 2.12
C GLU A 138 -18.89 10.17 0.96
N TYR A 139 -17.74 10.46 0.35
CA TYR A 139 -17.15 9.67 -0.71
C TYR A 139 -15.70 9.34 -0.36
N LYS A 140 -15.17 8.31 -1.02
CA LYS A 140 -13.74 8.02 -1.03
C LYS A 140 -13.28 7.57 -2.41
N VAL A 141 -12.02 7.86 -2.73
CA VAL A 141 -11.33 7.23 -3.86
C VAL A 141 -10.26 6.29 -3.32
N MET A 142 -10.30 5.04 -3.75
CA MET A 142 -9.30 4.03 -3.43
C MET A 142 -8.37 3.87 -4.62
N LEU A 143 -7.07 3.99 -4.38
CA LEU A 143 -6.05 3.76 -5.40
C LEU A 143 -5.33 2.44 -5.17
N SER A 144 -5.15 1.70 -6.25
CA SER A 144 -4.39 0.46 -6.28
C SER A 144 -3.29 0.51 -7.33
N ILE A 145 -2.19 -0.20 -7.05
CA ILE A 145 -1.11 -0.46 -8.00
C ILE A 145 -1.23 -1.92 -8.41
N ASN A 146 -1.38 -2.20 -9.71
CA ASN A 146 -1.48 -3.56 -10.25
C ASN A 146 -2.50 -4.43 -9.48
N GLY A 147 -3.66 -3.86 -9.16
CA GLY A 147 -4.72 -4.51 -8.39
C GLY A 147 -4.52 -4.58 -6.88
N VAL A 148 -3.37 -4.15 -6.33
CA VAL A 148 -3.11 -4.13 -4.88
C VAL A 148 -3.45 -2.75 -4.31
N PRO A 149 -4.45 -2.64 -3.40
CA PRO A 149 -4.79 -1.37 -2.75
C PRO A 149 -3.59 -0.75 -2.02
N GLN A 150 -3.39 0.56 -2.17
CA GLN A 150 -2.27 1.28 -1.56
C GLN A 150 -2.74 2.41 -0.65
N VAL A 151 -3.52 3.34 -1.19
CA VAL A 151 -3.94 4.56 -0.49
C VAL A 151 -5.40 4.87 -0.81
N GLN A 152 -6.07 5.55 0.10
CA GLN A 152 -7.42 6.05 -0.10
C GLN A 152 -7.54 7.49 0.40
N GLY A 153 -8.42 8.27 -0.21
CA GLY A 153 -8.68 9.65 0.18
C GLY A 153 -10.18 9.94 0.29
N PRO A 154 -10.64 10.62 1.35
CA PRO A 154 -12.03 11.01 1.50
C PRO A 154 -12.32 12.37 0.83
N PHE A 155 -13.55 12.56 0.36
CA PHE A 155 -14.12 13.87 0.05
C PHE A 155 -15.62 13.88 0.37
N ILE A 156 -16.20 15.08 0.46
CA ILE A 156 -17.61 15.30 0.80
C ILE A 156 -18.27 16.09 -0.33
N VAL A 157 -19.49 15.69 -0.66
CA VAL A 157 -20.42 16.45 -1.49
C VAL A 157 -21.53 17.03 -0.62
N GLN A 158 -21.85 18.32 -0.77
CA GLN A 158 -22.87 19.03 0.02
C GLN A 158 -23.67 20.05 -0.80
#